data_AF-A0A351T0I3-F1
#
_entry.id   AF-A0A351T0I3-F1
#
_cell.length_a   1.000
_cell.length_b   1.000
_cell.length_c   1.000
_cell.angle_alpha   90.00
_cell.angle_beta   90.00
_cell.angle_gamma   90.00
#
_symmetry.space_group_name_H-M   'P 1'
#
loop_
_entity.id
_entity.type
_entity.pdbx_description
1 polymer ?
#
loop_
_entity_poly.entity_id
_entity_poly.type
_entity_poly.pdbx_seq_one_letter_code
_entity_poly.pdbx_strand_id
1 'polypeptide(L)'
;MAHAYTLASFLSKTNKRTDSYGGRLENRLRLPIAVYRAVRNAVGDNFPAGIRINGEDFTVEGTTLFQSTRIARRFARLGADFISVSAGSRFEDAATPAPNMPPDPMSGYSGHRMSPWWWFPDMAHVYLTDGIRKYVRAGGYDAPIVTVGKIKTAQQAEQILTEGKADIIGLCRALLCDPDWPVKAKEGRESDIVRCTACNWCLEADSRFEKVTCSRWPEGAMVAPEPFLPEIARPSELPDDAGL
;
A
#
# COMPACT_ATOMS: atom_id res chain seq x y z
N MET A 1 6.45 -7.89 -2.40
CA MET A 1 5.67 -8.95 -3.08
C MET A 1 4.25 -8.47 -3.34
N ALA A 2 4.08 -7.23 -3.79
CA ALA A 2 2.80 -6.57 -4.02
C ALA A 2 2.81 -5.92 -5.41
N HIS A 3 1.65 -5.44 -5.87
CA HIS A 3 1.51 -4.70 -7.12
C HIS A 3 1.85 -5.55 -8.36
N ALA A 4 2.39 -4.91 -9.40
CA ALA A 4 2.76 -5.55 -10.65
C ALA A 4 4.20 -6.12 -10.66
N TYR A 5 4.87 -6.14 -9.50
CA TYR A 5 6.25 -6.58 -9.40
C TYR A 5 6.40 -8.11 -9.39
N THR A 6 7.59 -8.58 -9.76
CA THR A 6 7.92 -9.99 -10.03
C THR A 6 7.39 -10.96 -8.97
N LEU A 7 7.68 -10.74 -7.68
CA LEU A 7 7.23 -11.69 -6.64
C LEU A 7 5.72 -11.71 -6.46
N ALA A 8 5.02 -10.59 -6.72
CA ALA A 8 3.56 -10.57 -6.72
C ALA A 8 3.00 -11.40 -7.89
N SER A 9 3.62 -11.34 -9.07
CA SER A 9 3.24 -12.16 -10.22
C SER A 9 3.40 -13.66 -9.95
N PHE A 10 4.40 -14.08 -9.17
CA PHE A 10 4.50 -15.48 -8.73
C PHE A 10 3.37 -15.86 -7.77
N LEU A 11 3.04 -15.00 -6.80
CA LEU A 11 1.97 -15.20 -5.83
C LEU A 11 0.56 -15.10 -6.43
N SER A 12 0.40 -14.46 -7.59
CA SER A 12 -0.89 -14.22 -8.25
C SER A 12 -1.51 -15.51 -8.81
N LYS A 13 -2.84 -15.61 -8.76
CA LYS A 13 -3.59 -16.74 -9.35
C LYS A 13 -3.53 -16.75 -10.88
N THR A 14 -3.10 -15.63 -11.46
CA THR A 14 -2.83 -15.48 -12.89
C THR A 14 -1.53 -16.16 -13.32
N ASN A 15 -0.69 -16.63 -12.37
CA ASN A 15 0.48 -17.46 -12.68
C ASN A 15 0.06 -18.86 -13.17
N LYS A 16 -0.04 -18.99 -14.50
CA LYS A 16 -0.42 -20.24 -15.20
C LYS A 16 0.76 -21.18 -15.49
N ARG A 17 1.94 -20.97 -14.90
CA ARG A 17 3.06 -21.91 -15.08
C ARG A 17 2.66 -23.32 -14.62
N THR A 18 3.11 -24.32 -15.35
CA THR A 18 2.86 -25.75 -15.06
C THR A 18 4.05 -26.43 -14.38
N ASP A 19 5.15 -25.70 -14.23
CA ASP A 19 6.34 -26.18 -13.52
C ASP A 19 6.21 -26.02 -12.01
N SER A 20 7.33 -26.22 -11.30
CA SER A 20 7.34 -26.18 -9.84
C SER A 20 7.09 -24.79 -9.22
N TYR A 21 6.94 -23.74 -10.04
CA TYR A 21 6.70 -22.36 -9.60
C TYR A 21 5.29 -21.83 -9.90
N GLY A 22 4.38 -22.65 -10.44
CA GLY A 22 3.00 -22.25 -10.75
C GLY A 22 1.93 -23.25 -10.33
N GLY A 23 0.68 -22.90 -10.62
CA GLY A 23 -0.49 -23.69 -10.26
C GLY A 23 -0.85 -23.55 -8.78
N ARG A 24 -0.66 -24.62 -8.00
CA ARG A 24 -1.05 -24.65 -6.57
C ARG A 24 -0.29 -23.60 -5.75
N LEU A 25 -0.89 -23.15 -4.66
CA LEU A 25 -0.34 -22.07 -3.82
C LEU A 25 1.08 -22.39 -3.32
N GLU A 26 1.36 -23.64 -2.99
CA GLU A 26 2.67 -24.11 -2.50
C GLU A 26 3.79 -23.86 -3.51
N ASN A 27 3.52 -24.09 -4.79
CA ASN A 27 4.46 -23.85 -5.89
C ASN A 27 4.68 -22.35 -6.11
N ARG A 28 3.59 -21.59 -6.14
CA ARG A 28 3.61 -20.12 -6.30
C ARG A 28 4.36 -19.41 -5.18
N LEU A 29 4.38 -19.99 -3.98
CA LEU A 29 5.14 -19.49 -2.83
C LEU A 29 6.65 -19.78 -2.90
N ARG A 30 7.12 -20.69 -3.76
CA ARG A 30 8.53 -21.14 -3.74
C ARG A 30 9.52 -20.00 -3.91
N LEU A 31 9.38 -19.21 -4.98
CA LEU A 31 10.30 -18.10 -5.25
C LEU A 31 10.18 -17.00 -4.17
N PRO A 32 8.97 -16.51 -3.79
CA PRO A 32 8.82 -15.57 -2.68
C PRO A 32 9.45 -16.03 -1.36
N ILE A 33 9.31 -17.31 -1.00
CA ILE A 33 9.91 -17.88 0.22
C ILE A 33 11.43 -17.99 0.08
N ALA A 34 11.93 -18.41 -1.08
CA ALA A 34 13.38 -18.50 -1.32
C ALA A 34 14.05 -17.13 -1.18
N VAL A 35 13.45 -16.09 -1.76
CA VAL A 35 13.94 -14.71 -1.64
C VAL A 35 13.89 -14.23 -0.18
N TYR A 36 12.77 -14.43 0.52
CA TYR A 36 12.66 -14.03 1.92
C TYR A 36 13.72 -14.73 2.81
N ARG A 37 13.93 -16.04 2.63
CA ARG A 37 14.95 -16.78 3.36
C ARG A 37 16.36 -16.31 3.02
N ALA A 38 16.66 -16.03 1.75
CA ALA A 38 17.95 -15.51 1.34
C ALA A 38 18.23 -14.15 2.00
N VAL A 39 17.23 -13.26 2.03
CA VAL A 39 17.32 -11.97 2.73
C VAL A 39 17.55 -12.20 4.22
N ARG A 40 16.70 -12.98 4.90
CA ARG A 40 16.83 -13.29 6.34
C ARG A 40 18.21 -13.86 6.68
N ASN A 41 18.71 -14.81 5.89
CA ASN A 41 20.03 -15.41 6.11
C ASN A 41 21.16 -14.39 5.94
N ALA A 42 21.02 -13.43 5.04
CA ALA A 42 22.02 -12.40 4.81
C ALA A 42 22.03 -11.32 5.92
N VAL A 43 20.87 -10.95 6.45
CA VAL A 43 20.75 -9.88 7.46
C VAL A 43 20.81 -10.39 8.91
N GLY A 44 20.58 -11.68 9.15
CA GLY A 44 20.50 -12.28 10.48
C GLY A 44 19.20 -11.98 11.22
N ASP A 45 19.06 -12.47 12.46
CA ASP A 45 17.81 -12.36 13.23
C ASP A 45 17.61 -10.98 13.90
N ASN A 46 18.69 -10.21 14.07
CA ASN A 46 18.64 -8.88 14.71
C ASN A 46 18.33 -7.73 13.73
N PHE A 47 17.81 -8.04 12.55
CA PHE A 47 17.44 -7.05 11.54
C PHE A 47 15.95 -7.20 11.16
N PRO A 48 15.12 -6.15 11.25
CA PRO A 48 13.71 -6.24 10.85
C PRO A 48 13.55 -6.58 9.36
N ALA A 49 13.00 -7.75 9.06
CA ALA A 49 12.68 -8.21 7.72
C ALA A 49 11.20 -8.61 7.63
N GLY A 50 10.39 -7.73 7.06
CA GLY A 50 8.99 -7.98 6.76
C GLY A 50 8.74 -8.27 5.29
N ILE A 51 7.47 -8.47 4.95
CA ILE A 51 7.00 -8.59 3.57
C ILE A 51 5.89 -7.57 3.28
N ARG A 52 5.76 -7.18 2.02
CA ARG A 52 4.60 -6.43 1.52
C ARG A 52 3.86 -7.26 0.48
N ILE A 53 2.55 -7.47 0.66
CA ILE A 53 1.69 -8.27 -0.23
C ILE A 53 0.44 -7.51 -0.63
N ASN A 54 -0.16 -7.91 -1.74
CA ASN A 54 -1.53 -7.53 -2.04
C ASN A 54 -2.49 -8.35 -1.15
N GLY A 55 -3.39 -7.67 -0.44
CA GLY A 55 -4.55 -8.30 0.19
C GLY A 55 -5.54 -8.80 -0.86
N GLU A 56 -5.64 -8.09 -1.98
CA GLU A 56 -6.41 -8.46 -3.16
C GLU A 56 -5.79 -7.81 -4.41
N ASP A 57 -5.79 -8.54 -5.52
CA ASP A 57 -5.26 -8.05 -6.81
C ASP A 57 -6.27 -7.19 -7.56
N PHE A 58 -7.57 -7.32 -7.26
CA PHE A 58 -8.67 -6.61 -7.95
C PHE A 58 -8.72 -6.83 -9.46
N THR A 59 -8.39 -8.04 -9.92
CA THR A 59 -8.50 -8.45 -11.32
C THR A 59 -9.37 -9.71 -11.46
N VAL A 60 -9.98 -9.90 -12.63
CA VAL A 60 -10.71 -11.13 -12.96
C VAL A 60 -9.69 -12.27 -12.93
N GLU A 61 -9.86 -13.23 -12.01
CA GLU A 61 -8.91 -14.31 -11.67
C GLU A 61 -7.73 -13.99 -10.74
N GLY A 62 -7.62 -12.76 -10.23
CA GLY A 62 -6.55 -12.37 -9.31
C GLY A 62 -6.59 -13.08 -7.95
N THR A 63 -5.55 -12.85 -7.14
CA THR A 63 -5.53 -13.22 -5.72
C THR A 63 -6.62 -12.44 -4.98
N THR A 64 -7.44 -13.13 -4.20
CA THR A 64 -8.42 -12.50 -3.30
C THR A 64 -7.96 -12.59 -1.85
N LEU A 65 -8.72 -11.98 -0.94
CA LEU A 65 -8.48 -12.06 0.50
C LEU A 65 -8.32 -13.51 1.01
N PHE A 66 -9.00 -14.47 0.37
CA PHE A 66 -8.91 -15.88 0.71
C PHE A 66 -7.53 -16.51 0.42
N GLN A 67 -6.82 -16.07 -0.63
CA GLN A 67 -5.45 -16.53 -0.87
C GLN A 67 -4.43 -15.69 -0.08
N SER A 68 -4.62 -14.38 0.01
CA SER A 68 -3.65 -13.49 0.69
C SER A 68 -3.54 -13.78 2.19
N THR A 69 -4.65 -14.13 2.86
CA THR A 69 -4.63 -14.64 4.27
C THR A 69 -3.73 -15.85 4.44
N ARG A 70 -3.78 -16.83 3.52
CA ARG A 70 -2.89 -18.02 3.56
C ARG A 70 -1.44 -17.67 3.29
N ILE A 71 -1.18 -16.76 2.35
CA ILE A 71 0.15 -16.24 2.05
C ILE A 71 0.72 -15.57 3.30
N ALA A 72 -0.03 -14.64 3.90
CA ALA A 72 0.37 -13.93 5.11
C ALA A 72 0.71 -14.89 6.25
N ARG A 73 -0.17 -15.86 6.55
CA ARG A 73 0.08 -16.87 7.59
C ARG A 73 1.31 -17.71 7.30
N ARG A 74 1.60 -18.01 6.03
CA ARG A 74 2.82 -18.75 5.66
C ARG A 74 4.08 -17.96 6.00
N PHE A 75 4.11 -16.66 5.75
CA PHE A 75 5.24 -15.81 6.08
C PHE A 75 5.34 -15.47 7.57
N ALA A 76 4.21 -15.31 8.26
CA ALA A 76 4.20 -15.20 9.72
C ALA A 76 4.84 -16.45 10.36
N ARG A 77 4.50 -17.66 9.87
CA ARG A 77 5.15 -18.92 10.30
C ARG A 77 6.64 -19.00 9.99
N LEU A 78 7.11 -18.31 8.94
CA LEU A 78 8.52 -18.23 8.59
C LEU A 78 9.30 -17.19 9.41
N GLY A 79 8.62 -16.48 10.33
CA GLY A 79 9.23 -15.46 11.18
C GLY A 79 9.39 -14.11 10.48
N ALA A 80 8.47 -13.73 9.58
CA ALA A 80 8.43 -12.35 9.07
C ALA A 80 8.11 -11.38 10.21
N ASP A 81 8.93 -10.35 10.39
CA ASP A 81 8.81 -9.41 11.52
C ASP A 81 7.62 -8.47 11.39
N PHE A 82 7.11 -8.30 10.16
CA PHE A 82 5.86 -7.61 9.89
C PHE A 82 5.31 -8.00 8.51
N ILE A 83 4.02 -7.79 8.32
CA ILE A 83 3.35 -7.97 7.03
C ILE A 83 2.62 -6.67 6.67
N SER A 84 3.07 -6.01 5.62
CA SER A 84 2.41 -4.84 5.04
C SER A 84 1.40 -5.27 3.98
N VAL A 85 0.15 -4.82 4.15
CA VAL A 85 -0.96 -5.15 3.25
C VAL A 85 -1.24 -3.96 2.36
N SER A 86 -1.07 -4.15 1.06
CA SER A 86 -1.46 -3.23 -0.01
C SER A 86 -2.59 -3.85 -0.83
N ALA A 87 -2.98 -3.23 -1.94
CA ALA A 87 -3.85 -3.88 -2.91
C ALA A 87 -3.60 -3.39 -4.35
N GLY A 88 -4.10 -4.17 -5.31
CA GLY A 88 -4.21 -3.77 -6.71
C GLY A 88 -2.88 -3.57 -7.44
N SER A 89 -2.90 -2.71 -8.46
CA SER A 89 -1.83 -2.40 -9.43
C SER A 89 -1.34 -3.64 -10.17
N ARG A 90 -2.01 -4.00 -11.26
CA ARG A 90 -1.81 -5.24 -12.00
C ARG A 90 -1.74 -4.96 -13.50
N PHE A 91 -0.93 -5.73 -14.22
CA PHE A 91 -0.89 -5.64 -15.68
C PHE A 91 -2.09 -6.33 -16.34
N GLU A 92 -2.75 -7.25 -15.64
CA GLU A 92 -3.84 -8.04 -16.18
C GLU A 92 -5.11 -7.24 -16.49
N ASP A 93 -5.25 -6.03 -15.94
CA ASP A 93 -6.35 -5.10 -16.24
C ASP A 93 -5.87 -3.71 -16.67
N ALA A 94 -4.57 -3.57 -16.97
CA ALA A 94 -4.01 -2.32 -17.48
C ALA A 94 -4.63 -1.95 -18.83
N ALA A 95 -4.83 -0.66 -19.06
CA ALA A 95 -5.25 -0.15 -20.36
C ALA A 95 -4.18 -0.42 -21.42
N THR A 96 -4.61 -0.56 -22.68
CA THR A 96 -3.68 -0.64 -23.81
C THR A 96 -2.82 0.63 -23.85
N PRO A 97 -1.49 0.53 -23.80
CA PRO A 97 -0.63 1.71 -23.82
C PRO A 97 -0.69 2.39 -25.19
N ALA A 98 -0.42 3.70 -25.21
CA ALA A 98 -0.20 4.43 -26.45
C ALA A 98 1.03 3.86 -27.22
N PRO A 99 1.12 4.05 -28.55
CA PRO A 99 2.29 3.62 -29.31
C PRO A 99 3.60 4.13 -28.68
N ASN A 100 4.59 3.24 -28.59
CA ASN A 100 5.92 3.49 -27.99
C ASN A 100 5.93 3.83 -26.48
N MET A 101 4.84 3.59 -25.76
CA MET A 101 4.78 3.71 -24.30
C MET A 101 4.75 2.32 -23.64
N PRO A 102 5.38 2.13 -22.47
CA PRO A 102 5.23 0.88 -21.72
C PRO A 102 3.81 0.77 -21.16
N PRO A 103 3.32 -0.46 -20.89
CA PRO A 103 2.07 -0.64 -20.16
C PRO A 103 2.18 -0.04 -18.75
N ASP A 104 1.12 0.63 -18.30
CA ASP A 104 1.03 1.18 -16.95
C ASP A 104 0.10 0.30 -16.08
N PRO A 105 0.61 -0.42 -15.08
CA PRO A 105 -0.22 -1.26 -14.20
C PRO A 105 -1.16 -0.43 -13.30
N MET A 106 -1.05 0.90 -13.31
CA MET A 106 -1.91 1.82 -12.59
C MET A 106 -3.11 2.32 -13.39
N SER A 107 -3.13 2.07 -14.70
CA SER A 107 -4.18 2.54 -15.62
C SER A 107 -5.49 1.75 -15.53
N GLY A 108 -5.47 0.56 -14.92
CA GLY A 108 -6.64 -0.30 -14.74
C GLY A 108 -7.44 -0.04 -13.45
N TYR A 109 -8.52 -0.80 -13.27
CA TYR A 109 -9.31 -0.79 -12.03
C TYR A 109 -8.44 -1.09 -10.80
N SER A 110 -7.60 -2.11 -10.88
CA SER A 110 -6.65 -2.49 -9.83
C SER A 110 -5.69 -1.35 -9.49
N GLY A 111 -5.30 -0.53 -10.46
CA GLY A 111 -4.47 0.66 -10.27
C GLY A 111 -5.16 1.73 -9.44
N HIS A 112 -6.42 2.03 -9.75
CA HIS A 112 -7.25 2.92 -8.95
C HIS A 112 -7.52 2.39 -7.54
N ARG A 113 -7.51 1.06 -7.34
CA ARG A 113 -7.54 0.46 -6.00
C ARG A 113 -6.20 0.63 -5.29
N MET A 114 -5.06 0.59 -5.98
CA MET A 114 -3.76 0.83 -5.34
C MET A 114 -3.59 2.28 -4.91
N SER A 115 -3.98 3.25 -5.76
CA SER A 115 -3.98 4.68 -5.44
C SER A 115 -5.39 5.26 -5.49
N PRO A 116 -6.20 5.06 -4.44
CA PRO A 116 -7.55 5.60 -4.38
C PRO A 116 -7.52 7.12 -4.58
N TRP A 117 -8.31 7.58 -5.54
CA TRP A 117 -8.55 8.99 -5.83
C TRP A 117 -9.45 9.63 -4.77
N TRP A 118 -9.66 10.94 -4.88
CA TRP A 118 -10.47 11.71 -3.94
C TRP A 118 -11.91 11.21 -3.80
N TRP A 119 -12.55 10.78 -4.89
CA TRP A 119 -13.91 10.22 -4.91
C TRP A 119 -14.01 8.81 -4.30
N PHE A 120 -12.89 8.18 -4.00
CA PHE A 120 -12.87 6.87 -3.37
C PHE A 120 -13.04 7.00 -1.84
N PRO A 121 -13.71 6.08 -1.15
CA PRO A 121 -13.80 6.14 0.31
C PRO A 121 -12.42 6.22 1.00
N ASP A 122 -12.34 7.03 2.05
CA ASP A 122 -11.20 7.03 2.98
C ASP A 122 -11.12 5.68 3.71
N MET A 123 -9.95 5.39 4.30
CA MET A 123 -9.68 4.08 4.92
C MET A 123 -9.92 2.90 3.97
N ALA A 124 -9.71 3.13 2.67
CA ALA A 124 -9.84 2.11 1.65
C ALA A 124 -9.03 0.87 2.03
N HIS A 125 -9.60 -0.31 1.80
CA HIS A 125 -8.90 -1.60 1.96
C HIS A 125 -8.47 -1.98 3.39
N VAL A 126 -8.78 -1.19 4.42
CA VAL A 126 -8.51 -1.58 5.83
C VAL A 126 -9.14 -2.94 6.17
N TYR A 127 -10.27 -3.29 5.55
CA TYR A 127 -10.90 -4.60 5.69
C TYR A 127 -10.03 -5.77 5.22
N LEU A 128 -9.13 -5.56 4.24
CA LEU A 128 -8.18 -6.58 3.79
C LEU A 128 -7.15 -6.86 4.89
N THR A 129 -6.64 -5.80 5.52
CA THR A 129 -5.72 -5.90 6.65
C THR A 129 -6.38 -6.59 7.84
N ASP A 130 -7.60 -6.18 8.20
CA ASP A 130 -8.37 -6.80 9.29
C ASP A 130 -8.57 -8.30 9.07
N GLY A 131 -9.00 -8.70 7.87
CA GLY A 131 -9.17 -10.11 7.51
C GLY A 131 -7.86 -10.91 7.58
N ILE A 132 -6.75 -10.34 7.09
CA ILE A 132 -5.42 -10.94 7.19
C ILE A 132 -4.98 -11.09 8.64
N ARG A 133 -5.14 -10.03 9.45
CA ARG A 133 -4.73 -10.01 10.86
C ARG A 133 -5.49 -11.06 11.66
N LYS A 134 -6.82 -11.11 11.55
CA LYS A 134 -7.65 -12.13 12.19
C LYS A 134 -7.21 -13.54 11.84
N TYR A 135 -6.92 -13.80 10.56
CA TYR A 135 -6.48 -15.12 10.09
C TYR A 135 -5.08 -15.51 10.58
N VAL A 136 -4.15 -14.56 10.62
CA VAL A 136 -2.78 -14.77 11.13
C VAL A 136 -2.81 -15.06 12.63
N ARG A 137 -3.55 -14.27 13.42
CA ARG A 137 -3.71 -14.47 14.87
C ARG A 137 -4.41 -15.78 15.21
N ALA A 138 -5.48 -16.15 14.49
CA ALA A 138 -6.14 -17.45 14.65
C ALA A 138 -5.20 -18.64 14.36
N GLY A 139 -4.12 -18.41 13.62
CA GLY A 139 -3.05 -19.39 13.39
C GLY A 139 -2.01 -19.49 14.51
N GLY A 140 -2.10 -18.67 15.57
CA GLY A 140 -1.14 -18.62 16.67
C GLY A 140 0.13 -17.81 16.35
N TYR A 141 0.04 -16.82 15.46
CA TYR A 141 1.19 -15.97 15.10
C TYR A 141 0.90 -14.49 15.40
N ASP A 142 1.90 -13.83 15.99
CA ASP A 142 1.78 -12.43 16.46
C ASP A 142 2.49 -11.40 15.56
N ALA A 143 2.91 -11.80 14.36
CA ALA A 143 3.51 -10.89 13.39
C ALA A 143 2.66 -9.62 13.21
N PRO A 144 3.20 -8.41 13.47
CA PRO A 144 2.51 -7.13 13.24
C PRO A 144 2.01 -6.98 11.80
N ILE A 145 0.77 -6.53 11.63
CA ILE A 145 0.18 -6.27 10.33
C ILE A 145 0.05 -4.77 10.11
N VAL A 146 0.70 -4.27 9.06
CA VAL A 146 0.70 -2.85 8.67
C VAL A 146 -0.42 -2.61 7.66
N THR A 147 -1.33 -1.67 7.95
CA THR A 147 -2.34 -1.23 6.98
C THR A 147 -1.91 0.01 6.23
N VAL A 148 -2.37 0.14 4.99
CA VAL A 148 -2.40 1.41 4.25
C VAL A 148 -3.80 1.61 3.69
N GLY A 149 -4.07 2.77 3.09
CA GLY A 149 -5.26 2.96 2.24
C GLY A 149 -6.02 4.23 2.56
N LYS A 150 -5.60 5.33 1.92
CA LYS A 150 -6.25 6.66 2.01
C LYS A 150 -6.59 7.06 3.46
N ILE A 151 -5.63 6.88 4.37
CA ILE A 151 -5.69 7.36 5.76
C ILE A 151 -5.13 8.78 5.74
N LYS A 152 -5.96 9.76 6.10
CA LYS A 152 -5.69 11.19 5.99
C LYS A 152 -5.55 11.87 7.35
N THR A 153 -6.27 11.40 8.37
CA THR A 153 -6.37 12.06 9.70
C THR A 153 -5.81 11.18 10.82
N ALA A 154 -5.36 11.80 11.92
CA ALA A 154 -4.91 11.05 13.09
C ALA A 154 -6.07 10.29 13.73
N GLN A 155 -7.31 10.80 13.66
CA GLN A 155 -8.49 10.10 14.19
C GLN A 155 -8.78 8.82 13.40
N GLN A 156 -8.64 8.82 12.06
CA GLN A 156 -8.78 7.61 11.26
C GLN A 156 -7.72 6.57 11.64
N ALA A 157 -6.47 7.01 11.81
CA ALA A 157 -5.37 6.14 12.25
C ALA A 157 -5.65 5.53 13.65
N GLU A 158 -6.06 6.35 14.61
CA GLU A 158 -6.41 5.92 15.97
C GLU A 158 -7.59 4.94 15.99
N GLN A 159 -8.64 5.23 15.21
CA GLN A 159 -9.80 4.35 15.08
C GLN A 159 -9.39 2.95 14.60
N ILE A 160 -8.55 2.86 13.57
CA ILE A 160 -8.09 1.57 13.02
C ILE A 160 -7.34 0.75 14.08
N LEU A 161 -6.48 1.41 14.87
CA LEU A 161 -5.68 0.75 15.91
C LEU A 161 -6.56 0.30 17.09
N THR A 162 -7.41 1.19 17.60
CA THR A 162 -8.33 0.90 18.71
C THR A 162 -9.32 -0.22 18.37
N GLU A 163 -9.81 -0.27 17.14
CA GLU A 163 -10.69 -1.34 16.66
C GLU A 163 -9.94 -2.66 16.35
N GLY A 164 -8.60 -2.68 16.50
CA GLY A 164 -7.77 -3.88 16.28
C GLY A 164 -7.72 -4.34 14.82
N LYS A 165 -7.95 -3.43 13.87
CA LYS A 165 -7.96 -3.75 12.42
C LYS A 165 -6.55 -3.82 11.83
N ALA A 166 -5.56 -3.21 12.49
CA ALA A 166 -4.15 -3.27 12.16
C ALA A 166 -3.31 -3.11 13.44
N ASP A 167 -2.01 -3.41 13.36
CA ASP A 167 -1.06 -3.15 14.46
C ASP A 167 -0.21 -1.90 14.19
N ILE A 168 -0.06 -1.50 12.92
CA ILE A 168 0.75 -0.36 12.48
C ILE A 168 0.03 0.37 11.33
N ILE A 169 0.09 1.71 11.35
CA ILE A 169 -0.40 2.57 10.27
C ILE A 169 0.75 2.89 9.31
N GLY A 170 0.59 2.51 8.05
CA GLY A 170 1.48 2.88 6.95
C GLY A 170 0.92 4.07 6.17
N LEU A 171 1.75 5.10 5.99
CA LEU A 171 1.42 6.31 5.25
C LEU A 171 2.40 6.49 4.08
N CYS A 172 1.92 7.04 2.97
CA CYS A 172 2.74 7.36 1.81
C CYS A 172 2.40 8.77 1.31
N ARG A 173 1.30 8.94 0.56
CA ARG A 173 0.88 10.26 0.06
C ARG A 173 0.60 11.28 1.17
N ALA A 174 0.14 10.83 2.34
CA ALA A 174 -0.02 11.70 3.51
C ALA A 174 1.32 12.26 4.01
N LEU A 175 2.38 11.44 4.09
CA LEU A 175 3.73 11.87 4.48
C LEU A 175 4.42 12.69 3.39
N LEU A 176 4.18 12.38 2.11
CA LEU A 176 4.65 13.24 1.03
C LEU A 176 4.00 14.63 1.11
N CYS A 177 2.69 14.68 1.39
CA CYS A 177 1.98 15.94 1.56
C CYS A 177 2.52 16.70 2.77
N ASP A 178 2.57 16.05 3.94
CA ASP A 178 2.96 16.64 5.21
C ASP A 178 3.94 15.71 5.95
N PRO A 179 5.25 15.96 5.87
CA PRO A 179 6.27 15.15 6.55
C PRO A 179 6.13 15.14 8.08
N ASP A 180 5.59 16.22 8.65
CA ASP A 180 5.39 16.37 10.10
C ASP A 180 4.10 15.72 10.59
N TRP A 181 3.33 15.06 9.71
CA TRP A 181 2.08 14.37 10.05
C TRP A 181 2.21 13.49 11.31
N PRO A 182 3.26 12.65 11.50
CA PRO A 182 3.37 11.81 12.69
C PRO A 182 3.62 12.62 13.97
N VAL A 183 4.38 13.71 13.87
CA VAL A 183 4.69 14.60 15.00
C VAL A 183 3.41 15.32 15.43
N LYS A 184 2.69 15.92 14.47
CA LYS A 184 1.42 16.61 14.71
C LYS A 184 0.35 15.68 15.27
N ALA A 185 0.23 14.47 14.73
CA ALA A 185 -0.69 13.45 15.24
C ALA A 185 -0.37 13.08 16.70
N LYS A 186 0.91 12.84 17.02
CA LYS A 186 1.37 12.53 18.39
C LYS A 186 1.10 13.67 19.37
N GLU A 187 1.22 14.92 18.92
CA GLU A 187 1.02 16.12 19.74
C GLU A 187 -0.45 16.57 19.81
N GLY A 188 -1.38 15.86 19.16
CA GLY A 188 -2.79 16.22 19.12
C GLY A 188 -3.10 17.45 18.24
N ARG A 189 -2.17 17.85 17.37
CA ARG A 189 -2.29 19.00 16.46
C ARG A 189 -2.93 18.62 15.13
N GLU A 190 -4.11 17.98 15.19
CA GLU A 190 -4.84 17.53 13.99
C GLU A 190 -5.13 18.70 13.03
N SER A 191 -5.48 19.87 13.56
CA SER A 191 -5.76 21.08 12.77
C SER A 191 -4.57 21.53 11.93
N ASP A 192 -3.35 21.20 12.37
CA ASP A 192 -2.12 21.64 11.72
C ASP A 192 -1.67 20.68 10.61
N ILE A 193 -2.36 19.53 10.47
CA ILE A 193 -2.04 18.53 9.45
C ILE A 193 -2.51 19.02 8.08
N VAL A 194 -1.57 19.19 7.15
CA VAL A 194 -1.90 19.47 5.75
C VAL A 194 -2.35 18.17 5.10
N ARG A 195 -3.67 18.01 4.96
CA ARG A 195 -4.28 16.78 4.47
C ARG A 195 -4.00 16.54 3.00
N CYS A 196 -3.56 15.32 2.67
CA CYS A 196 -3.48 14.87 1.29
C CYS A 196 -4.88 14.81 0.68
N THR A 197 -5.04 15.46 -0.47
CA THR A 197 -6.34 15.55 -1.18
C THR A 197 -6.66 14.31 -2.01
N ALA A 198 -5.73 13.34 -2.10
CA ALA A 198 -5.82 12.18 -2.97
C ALA A 198 -6.04 12.54 -4.46
N CYS A 199 -5.47 13.66 -4.91
CA CYS A 199 -5.47 14.12 -6.30
C CYS A 199 -4.61 13.29 -7.25
N ASN A 200 -3.78 12.38 -6.73
CA ASN A 200 -2.83 11.56 -7.50
C ASN A 200 -1.81 12.34 -8.35
N TRP A 201 -1.65 13.66 -8.17
CA TRP A 201 -0.58 14.44 -8.81
C TRP A 201 0.81 13.79 -8.69
N CYS A 202 1.14 13.31 -7.49
CA CYS A 202 2.39 12.59 -7.22
C CYS A 202 2.55 11.30 -8.03
N LEU A 203 1.45 10.56 -8.24
CA LEU A 203 1.43 9.35 -9.06
C LEU A 203 1.54 9.70 -10.55
N GLU A 204 0.82 10.72 -11.02
CA GLU A 204 0.89 11.11 -12.42
C GLU A 204 2.29 11.60 -12.82
N ALA A 205 2.97 12.33 -11.92
CA ALA A 205 4.37 12.71 -12.12
C ALA A 205 5.28 11.47 -12.24
N ASP A 206 5.09 10.46 -11.38
CA ASP A 206 5.82 9.19 -11.45
C ASP A 206 5.54 8.45 -12.78
N SER A 207 4.27 8.34 -13.20
CA SER A 207 3.88 7.72 -14.47
C SER A 207 4.45 8.45 -15.70
N ARG A 208 4.74 9.75 -15.61
CA ARG A 208 5.42 10.54 -16.66
C ARG A 208 6.94 10.54 -16.55
N PHE A 209 7.51 9.82 -15.57
CA PHE A 209 8.96 9.84 -15.27
C PHE A 209 9.48 11.25 -14.94
N GLU A 210 8.62 12.07 -14.35
CA GLU A 210 8.95 13.40 -13.87
C GLU A 210 9.35 13.35 -12.40
N LYS A 211 9.93 14.46 -11.91
CA LYS A 211 10.21 14.58 -10.49
C LYS A 211 8.90 14.66 -9.70
N VAL A 212 8.70 13.71 -8.79
CA VAL A 212 7.51 13.64 -7.94
C VAL A 212 7.46 14.84 -6.99
N THR A 213 6.35 15.56 -7.01
CA THR A 213 6.03 16.67 -6.09
C THR A 213 4.62 16.48 -5.50
N CYS A 214 4.25 17.32 -4.54
CA CYS A 214 2.88 17.37 -4.02
C CYS A 214 2.15 18.61 -4.54
N SER A 215 0.89 18.45 -4.95
CA SER A 215 0.05 19.59 -5.38
C SER A 215 -0.28 20.57 -4.25
N ARG A 216 -0.05 20.19 -2.98
CA ARG A 216 -0.32 21.00 -1.80
C ARG A 216 0.83 21.92 -1.41
N TRP A 217 2.04 21.69 -1.92
CA TRP A 217 3.19 22.54 -1.61
C TRP A 217 3.11 23.88 -2.36
N PRO A 218 3.71 24.96 -1.84
CA PRO A 218 3.82 26.23 -2.56
C PRO A 218 4.40 26.05 -3.96
N GLU A 219 4.04 26.94 -4.88
CA GLU A 219 4.55 26.87 -6.26
C GLU A 219 6.09 26.96 -6.28
N GLY A 220 6.72 26.10 -7.08
CA GLY A 220 8.18 25.97 -7.16
C GLY A 220 8.84 25.22 -5.99
N ALA A 221 8.10 24.84 -4.95
CA ALA A 221 8.65 24.07 -3.84
C ALA A 221 8.94 22.63 -4.25
N MET A 222 10.14 22.16 -3.88
CA MET A 222 10.60 20.79 -4.18
C MET A 222 10.48 19.84 -2.99
N VAL A 223 10.22 20.38 -1.80
CA VAL A 223 9.96 19.70 -0.55
C VAL A 223 8.89 20.50 0.20
N ALA A 224 8.23 19.88 1.18
CA ALA A 224 7.33 20.63 2.06
C ALA A 224 8.12 21.72 2.81
N PRO A 225 7.57 22.95 2.95
CA PRO A 225 8.13 23.99 3.83
C PRO A 225 8.29 23.51 5.28
N GLU A 226 9.11 24.21 6.08
CA GLU A 226 9.24 23.93 7.51
C GLU A 226 9.14 25.24 8.32
N PRO A 227 8.13 25.40 9.19
CA PRO A 227 7.00 24.48 9.41
C PRO A 227 6.02 24.47 8.22
N PHE A 228 5.46 23.30 7.89
CA PHE A 228 4.37 23.22 6.91
C PHE A 228 3.02 23.27 7.60
N LEU A 229 2.21 24.31 7.34
CA LEU A 229 0.89 24.49 7.95
C LEU A 229 -0.19 24.75 6.88
N PRO A 230 -1.49 24.54 7.20
CA PRO A 230 -2.57 24.72 6.24
C PRO A 230 -2.64 26.09 5.57
N GLU A 231 -2.23 27.16 6.26
CA GLU A 231 -2.32 28.55 5.77
C GLU A 231 -1.39 28.82 4.58
N ILE A 232 -0.27 28.08 4.49
CA ILE A 232 0.69 28.19 3.40
C ILE A 232 0.58 27.05 2.38
N ALA A 233 -0.29 26.07 2.64
CA ALA A 233 -0.57 25.01 1.70
C ALA A 233 -1.44 25.54 0.56
N ARG A 234 -1.11 25.16 -0.68
CA ARG A 234 -1.97 25.49 -1.82
C ARG A 234 -3.35 24.87 -1.63
N PRO A 235 -4.43 25.58 -2.01
CA PRO A 235 -5.78 25.02 -1.99
C PRO A 235 -5.84 23.77 -2.88
N SER A 236 -6.82 22.92 -2.60
CA SER A 236 -7.07 21.77 -3.46
C SER A 236 -7.87 22.23 -4.66
N GLU A 237 -7.46 21.82 -5.86
CA GLU A 237 -8.22 22.05 -7.10
C GLU A 237 -9.40 21.06 -7.26
N LEU A 238 -9.68 20.26 -6.22
CA LEU A 238 -10.74 19.25 -6.21
C LEU A 238 -11.99 19.80 -5.52
N PRO A 239 -13.19 19.33 -5.90
CA PRO A 239 -14.45 19.84 -5.35
C PRO A 239 -14.53 19.74 -3.81
N ASP A 240 -15.28 20.66 -3.19
CA ASP A 240 -15.41 20.74 -1.72
C ASP A 240 -16.03 19.49 -1.07
N ASP A 241 -16.84 18.73 -1.83
CA ASP A 241 -17.40 17.45 -1.38
C ASP A 241 -16.36 16.30 -1.30
N ALA A 242 -15.11 16.56 -1.70
CA ALA A 242 -13.98 15.63 -1.57
C ALA A 242 -13.49 15.41 -0.12
N GLY A 243 -14.15 16.02 0.87
CA GLY A 243 -13.85 15.83 2.30
C GLY A 243 -12.46 16.34 2.69
N LEU A 244 -12.15 17.57 2.27
CA LEU A 244 -10.84 18.21 2.40
C LEU A 244 -10.75 19.05 3.67
#